data_AF-A0A699X7S6-F1
#
_entry.id   AF-A0A699X7S6-F1
#
_cell.length_a   1.000
_cell.length_b   1.000
_cell.length_c   1.000
_cell.angle_alpha   90.00
_cell.angle_beta   90.00
_cell.angle_gamma   90.00
#
_symmetry.space_group_name_H-M   'P 1'
#
loop_
_entity.id
_entity.type
_entity.pdbx_description
1 polymer ?
#
loop_
_entity_poly.entity_id
_entity_poly.type
_entity_poly.pdbx_seq_one_letter_code
_entity_poly.pdbx_strand_id
1 'polypeptide(L)'
;QLKIVLSIEDNLNYLEQPIPPVSVSPVGQQVALEILAAHAAWIKGSKEIAGLMLMTMEPKIQRNLEPLHAHEMLKELKTLFAQQAKQELLQTT
;
A
#
# COMPACT_ATOMS: atom_id res chain seq x y z
N GLN A 1 0.63 -16.00 1.07
CA GLN A 1 0.14 -15.93 2.46
C GLN A 1 -0.53 -14.59 2.75
N LEU A 2 0.14 -13.45 2.59
CA LEU A 2 -0.45 -12.12 2.87
C LEU A 2 -1.77 -11.82 2.14
N LYS A 3 -1.85 -12.08 0.82
CA LYS A 3 -3.10 -11.88 0.05
C LYS A 3 -4.28 -12.69 0.60
N ILE A 4 -4.04 -13.89 1.13
CA ILE A 4 -5.09 -14.76 1.69
C ILE A 4 -5.60 -14.16 3.00
N VAL A 5 -4.69 -13.73 3.89
CA VAL A 5 -5.04 -13.08 5.16
C VAL A 5 -5.87 -11.81 4.90
N LEU A 6 -5.41 -10.94 3.99
CA LEU A 6 -6.12 -9.69 3.68
C LEU A 6 -7.47 -9.90 3.00
N SER A 7 -7.64 -11.00 2.25
CA SER A 7 -8.93 -11.35 1.64
C SER A 7 -9.94 -11.84 2.68
N ILE A 8 -9.48 -12.50 3.75
CA ILE A 8 -10.34 -12.97 4.85
C ILE A 8 -10.82 -11.78 5.68
N GLU A 9 -10.00 -10.75 5.83
CA GLU A 9 -10.31 -9.55 6.62
C GLU A 9 -10.96 -8.41 5.80
N ASP A 10 -11.29 -8.63 4.52
CA ASP A 10 -11.85 -7.62 3.59
C ASP A 10 -11.02 -6.32 3.47
N ASN A 11 -9.69 -6.45 3.63
CA ASN A 11 -8.74 -5.33 3.73
C ASN A 11 -7.93 -5.11 2.43
N LEU A 12 -8.39 -5.66 1.30
CA LEU A 12 -7.67 -5.54 0.01
C LEU A 12 -7.70 -4.12 -0.55
N ASN A 13 -8.69 -3.32 -0.18
CA ASN A 13 -8.87 -1.95 -0.64
C ASN A 13 -7.64 -1.05 -0.37
N TYR A 14 -6.95 -1.24 0.75
CA TYR A 14 -5.74 -0.51 1.12
C TYR A 14 -4.52 -0.81 0.23
N LEU A 15 -4.54 -1.96 -0.47
CA LEU A 15 -3.52 -2.33 -1.45
C LEU A 15 -3.89 -1.87 -2.85
N GLU A 16 -5.17 -1.94 -3.20
CA GLU A 16 -5.65 -1.67 -4.56
C GLU A 16 -5.78 -0.17 -4.84
N GLN A 17 -6.04 0.64 -3.81
CA GLN A 17 -6.27 2.07 -3.97
C GLN A 17 -5.24 2.89 -3.18
N PRO A 18 -4.79 4.04 -3.74
CA PRO A 18 -3.97 4.98 -3.00
C PRO A 18 -4.76 5.59 -1.83
N ILE A 19 -4.05 6.19 -0.88
CA ILE A 19 -4.68 6.97 0.18
C ILE A 19 -5.48 8.11 -0.45
N PRO A 20 -6.81 8.19 -0.22
CA PRO A 20 -7.61 9.26 -0.77
C PRO A 20 -7.10 10.61 -0.26
N PRO A 21 -7.00 11.64 -1.12
CA PRO A 21 -6.67 12.98 -0.65
C PRO A 21 -7.73 13.47 0.33
N VAL A 22 -7.30 14.18 1.38
CA VAL A 22 -8.22 14.79 2.34
C VAL A 22 -9.14 15.74 1.58
N SER A 23 -10.42 15.37 1.50
CA SER A 23 -11.43 16.19 0.83
C SER A 23 -11.87 17.30 1.79
N VAL A 24 -11.31 18.50 1.62
CA VAL A 24 -11.77 19.70 2.31
C VAL A 24 -13.07 20.19 1.67
N SER A 25 -14.21 19.73 2.18
CA SER A 25 -15.53 20.26 1.79
C SER A 25 -15.85 21.55 2.56
N PRO A 26 -16.45 22.60 1.96
CA PRO A 26 -16.73 23.86 2.64
C PRO A 26 -17.97 23.89 3.53
N VAL A 27 -18.78 22.82 3.64
CA VAL A 27 -20.10 22.91 4.30
C VAL A 27 -20.38 21.68 5.18
N GLY A 28 -20.34 21.91 6.51
CA GLY A 28 -20.79 20.96 7.54
C GLY A 28 -19.67 20.38 8.41
N GLN A 29 -19.64 20.76 9.70
CA GLN A 29 -18.67 20.24 10.69
C GLN A 29 -18.76 18.71 10.88
N GLN A 30 -19.96 18.12 10.79
CA GLN A 30 -20.17 16.68 10.90
C GLN A 30 -19.55 15.91 9.73
N VAL A 31 -19.76 16.39 8.49
CA VAL A 31 -19.20 15.80 7.27
C VAL A 31 -17.67 15.92 7.25
N ALA A 32 -17.14 17.06 7.69
CA ALA A 32 -15.70 17.26 7.82
C ALA A 32 -15.05 16.27 8.81
N LEU A 33 -15.72 15.97 9.92
CA LEU A 33 -15.23 15.03 10.93
C LEU A 33 -15.25 13.58 10.44
N GLU A 34 -16.30 13.18 9.73
CA GLU A 34 -16.42 11.84 9.15
C GLU A 34 -15.38 11.60 8.05
N ILE A 35 -15.12 12.60 7.19
CA ILE A 35 -14.06 12.53 6.18
C ILE A 35 -12.69 12.38 6.84
N LEU A 36 -12.43 13.13 7.91
CA LEU A 36 -11.16 13.04 8.64
C LEU A 36 -10.99 11.68 9.33
N ALA A 37 -12.06 11.15 9.93
CA ALA A 37 -12.06 9.84 10.58
C ALA A 37 -11.83 8.71 9.56
N ALA A 38 -12.50 8.76 8.40
CA ALA A 38 -12.30 7.81 7.31
C ALA A 38 -10.86 7.86 6.76
N HIS A 39 -10.32 9.07 6.57
CA HIS A 39 -8.92 9.24 6.13
C HIS A 39 -7.93 8.70 7.16
N ALA A 40 -8.14 8.96 8.45
CA ALA A 40 -7.29 8.44 9.53
C ALA A 40 -7.35 6.90 9.61
N ALA A 41 -8.55 6.32 9.48
CA ALA A 41 -8.74 4.87 9.42
C ALA A 41 -8.01 4.25 8.22
N TRP A 42 -8.07 4.90 7.06
CA TRP A 42 -7.37 4.46 5.86
C TRP A 42 -5.84 4.49 6.02
N ILE A 43 -5.29 5.57 6.57
CA ILE A 43 -3.86 5.65 6.89
C ILE A 43 -3.46 4.52 7.85
N LYS A 44 -4.26 4.29 8.90
CA LYS A 44 -3.98 3.25 9.90
C LYS A 44 -3.96 1.86 9.26
N GLY A 45 -5.00 1.48 8.52
CA GLY A 45 -5.07 0.19 7.84
C GLY A 45 -3.93 0.01 6.83
N SER A 46 -3.63 1.07 6.06
CA SER A 46 -2.48 1.03 5.15
C SER A 46 -1.14 0.84 5.86
N LYS A 47 -0.93 1.43 7.05
CA LYS A 47 0.32 1.27 7.81
C LYS A 47 0.48 -0.14 8.38
N GLU A 48 -0.61 -0.73 8.86
CA GLU A 48 -0.61 -2.11 9.37
C GLU A 48 -0.19 -3.08 8.26
N ILE A 49 -0.75 -2.94 7.07
CA ILE A 49 -0.42 -3.77 5.92
C ILE A 49 1.02 -3.51 5.44
N ALA A 50 1.45 -2.25 5.39
CA ALA A 50 2.83 -1.90 5.05
C ALA A 50 3.82 -2.58 6.03
N GLY A 51 3.53 -2.55 7.33
CA GLY A 51 4.31 -3.25 8.35
C GLY A 51 4.40 -4.76 8.10
N LEU A 52 3.27 -5.41 7.80
CA LEU A 52 3.24 -6.84 7.45
C LEU A 52 4.06 -7.14 6.19
N MET A 53 3.96 -6.30 5.16
CA MET A 53 4.75 -6.45 3.95
C MET A 53 6.25 -6.35 4.25
N LEU A 54 6.68 -5.31 4.98
CA LEU A 54 8.08 -5.08 5.34
C LEU A 54 8.67 -6.24 6.15
N MET A 55 7.92 -6.82 7.10
CA MET A 55 8.38 -7.95 7.92
C MET A 55 8.74 -9.21 7.10
N THR A 56 8.17 -9.35 5.90
CA THR A 56 8.36 -10.53 5.04
C THR A 56 9.42 -10.34 3.95
N MET A 57 10.02 -9.17 3.86
CA MET A 57 10.95 -8.80 2.78
C MET A 57 12.41 -8.90 3.19
N GLU A 58 13.29 -9.04 2.19
CA GLU A 58 14.73 -8.93 2.43
C GLU A 58 15.11 -7.50 2.88
N PRO A 59 16.06 -7.34 3.83
CA PRO A 59 16.44 -6.02 4.37
C PRO A 59 16.84 -4.99 3.32
N LYS A 60 17.47 -5.43 2.22
CA LYS A 60 17.89 -4.58 1.11
C LYS A 60 16.70 -3.94 0.37
N ILE A 61 15.59 -4.67 0.23
CA ILE A 61 14.36 -4.19 -0.40
C ILE A 61 13.56 -3.37 0.62
N GLN A 62 13.53 -3.83 1.87
CA GLN A 62 12.81 -3.19 2.97
C GLN A 62 13.18 -1.72 3.14
N ARG A 63 14.49 -1.38 3.16
CA ARG A 63 14.95 0.01 3.34
C ARG A 63 14.42 0.99 2.29
N ASN A 64 14.22 0.52 1.06
CA ASN A 64 13.72 1.37 -0.02
C ASN A 64 12.21 1.59 0.07
N LEU A 65 11.50 0.68 0.75
CA LEU A 65 10.04 0.66 0.82
C LEU A 65 9.49 1.11 2.19
N GLU A 66 10.32 1.19 3.22
CA GLU A 66 9.94 1.64 4.58
C GLU A 66 9.19 2.99 4.60
N PRO A 67 9.54 4.00 3.78
CA PRO A 67 8.79 5.26 3.77
C PRO A 67 7.41 5.19 3.11
N LEU A 68 7.08 4.08 2.43
CA LEU A 68 5.91 3.97 1.57
C LEU A 68 4.70 3.37 2.29
N HIS A 69 3.52 3.75 1.81
CA HIS A 69 2.25 3.13 2.19
C HIS A 69 2.00 1.85 1.37
N ALA A 70 1.08 1.01 1.84
CA ALA A 70 0.84 -0.33 1.29
C ALA A 70 0.59 -0.33 -0.23
N HIS A 71 -0.22 0.61 -0.74
CA HIS A 71 -0.46 0.76 -2.17
C HIS A 71 0.82 1.07 -2.97
N GLU A 72 1.59 2.07 -2.53
CA GLU A 72 2.83 2.48 -3.20
C GLU A 72 3.89 1.38 -3.13
N MET A 73 4.00 0.69 -1.99
CA MET A 73 4.86 -0.47 -1.85
C MET A 73 4.51 -1.57 -2.86
N LEU A 74 3.23 -1.92 -2.97
CA LEU A 74 2.78 -2.94 -3.92
C LEU A 74 3.10 -2.56 -5.37
N LYS A 75 2.91 -1.27 -5.71
CA LYS A 75 3.21 -0.74 -7.04
C LYS A 75 4.71 -0.80 -7.35
N GLU A 76 5.55 -0.41 -6.39
CA GLU A 76 7.01 -0.44 -6.55
C GLU A 76 7.51 -1.88 -6.70
N LEU A 77 7.02 -2.79 -5.86
CA LEU A 77 7.37 -4.22 -5.97
C LEU A 77 6.99 -4.80 -7.32
N LYS A 78 5.77 -4.54 -7.81
CA LYS A 78 5.35 -4.99 -9.16
C LYS A 78 6.29 -4.47 -10.24
N THR A 79 6.75 -3.22 -10.10
CA THR A 79 7.69 -2.59 -11.04
C THR A 79 9.05 -3.25 -10.98
N LEU A 80 9.60 -3.46 -9.78
CA LEU A 80 10.89 -4.14 -9.58
C LEU A 80 10.89 -5.55 -10.17
N PHE A 81 9.85 -6.35 -9.91
CA PHE A 81 9.75 -7.70 -10.46
C PHE A 81 9.57 -7.71 -11.98
N ALA A 82 8.81 -6.78 -12.55
CA ALA A 82 8.66 -6.67 -14.00
C ALA A 82 9.99 -6.28 -14.68
N GLN A 83 10.76 -5.38 -14.07
CA GLN A 83 12.09 -5.00 -14.54
C GLN A 83 13.08 -6.16 -14.45
N GLN A 84 13.07 -6.91 -13.34
CA GLN A 84 13.92 -8.08 -13.17
C GLN A 84 13.60 -9.16 -14.21
N ALA A 85 12.31 -9.49 -14.40
CA ALA A 85 11.89 -10.46 -15.42
C ALA A 85 12.33 -10.04 -16.84
N LYS A 86 12.28 -8.74 -17.14
CA LYS A 86 12.78 -8.20 -18.41
C LYS A 86 14.31 -8.36 -18.54
N GLN A 87 15.07 -8.11 -17.48
CA GLN A 87 16.52 -8.29 -17.48
C GLN A 87 16.91 -9.76 -17.66
N GLU A 88 16.28 -10.67 -16.93
CA GLU A 88 16.52 -12.12 -17.03
C GLU A 88 16.22 -12.64 -18.45
N LEU A 89 15.16 -12.14 -19.09
CA LEU A 89 14.85 -12.47 -20.48
C LEU A 89 15.95 -12.04 -21.45
N LEU A 90 16.53 -10.85 -21.26
CA LEU A 90 17.58 -10.33 -22.15
C LEU A 90 18.94 -11.03 -21.94
N GLN A 91 19.18 -11.60 -20.75
CA GLN A 91 20.42 -12.34 -20.44
C GLN A 91 20.40 -13.79 -20.95
N THR A 92 19.25 -14.28 -21.40
CA THR A 92 19.07 -15.68 -21.87
C THR A 92 18.99 -15.79 -23.40
N THR A 93 19.21 -14.69 -24.13
CA THR A 93 19.27 -14.64 -25.61
C THR A 93 20.71 -14.43 -26.07
#